data_AF-A0A8A4TIZ6-F1
#
_entry.id   AF-A0A8A4TIZ6-F1
#
_cell.length_a   1.000
_cell.length_b   1.000
_cell.length_c   1.000
_cell.angle_alpha   90.00
_cell.angle_beta   90.00
_cell.angle_gamma   90.00
#
_symmetry.space_group_name_H-M   'P 1'
#
loop_
_entity.id
_entity.type
_entity.pdbx_description
1 polymer ?
#
loop_
_entity_poly.entity_id
_entity_poly.type
_entity_poly.pdbx_seq_one_letter_code
_entity_poly.pdbx_strand_id
1 'polypeptide(L)'
;MVRSVFWSILITGSFSLLLAQPGGGAPLVPLNPPPAPQANPITPAKTFLGKALFWDEQMSSTGTAACGTCHKPGAGGSDPRPLAAVAARANPGVDGIYGNEDDVIGSPGVPLHFDDGTYAWNQHFNLDPQVTGRKSPPALNAAYPPELFWDGRAGRQFLDPDTGAVILNNGGALENQVLGPPLSDAEMGHVNREWDDVVARIGASQPLALAESVPTALANWIGDRGYPALFQEAFGSSDITAARIAMAIATYERVLFTDQTPLDEALSGGEPLTELERQGMAVFVATNCDACHGGPLLADNRFHYIGLRPNDEDEGRFAETGDPEDLGAFRTASLRNIALRAPYFHNGRFDSLEEVVEFYDRGGDFDANNLANQIRPLNLDDNQKAALVAFMRRPLTDPRVAAGLAPFDPPTLYADSSRVPVIEGTGRAGSGNLEPRAIALEPPIAGNDSFTVAVTDGLGGASAVLVIDDRDPGVTADIPTSGTFAYREITLQGSGTGQGYGSVSLQIDGGRSPADGQFFGRWYVRDNGADGGVAVTPVFRFSVFRAASESWCGTDFDGDRTTSVLDLAFIVNDTRPCPVPCAGDIDASGAVDGADLTQAVSSWSGCP
;
A
#
# COMPACT_ATOMS: atom_id res chain seq x y z
N MET A 1 -63.08 40.48 -33.77
CA MET A 1 -63.10 39.09 -34.28
C MET A 1 -61.67 38.59 -34.34
N VAL A 2 -61.14 38.04 -33.24
CA VAL A 2 -60.92 36.59 -33.01
C VAL A 2 -60.00 35.96 -34.07
N ARG A 3 -58.73 35.69 -33.72
CA ARG A 3 -58.21 34.34 -33.39
C ARG A 3 -56.70 34.38 -33.13
N SER A 4 -56.37 34.33 -31.84
CA SER A 4 -55.05 33.99 -31.31
C SER A 4 -54.82 32.49 -31.45
N VAL A 5 -53.63 32.08 -31.89
CA VAL A 5 -53.17 30.68 -31.88
C VAL A 5 -52.28 30.53 -30.64
N PHE A 6 -52.77 29.78 -29.64
CA PHE A 6 -51.99 29.33 -28.50
C PHE A 6 -51.36 27.98 -28.83
N TRP A 7 -50.03 27.90 -28.74
CA TRP A 7 -49.30 26.64 -28.59
C TRP A 7 -49.14 26.39 -27.09
N SER A 8 -49.77 25.32 -26.59
CA SER A 8 -49.58 24.85 -25.22
C SER A 8 -48.33 23.99 -25.15
N ILE A 9 -47.23 24.54 -24.62
CA ILE A 9 -46.10 23.76 -24.14
C ILE A 9 -46.43 23.36 -22.70
N LEU A 10 -46.75 22.09 -22.49
CA LEU A 10 -46.81 21.48 -21.16
C LEU A 10 -45.38 21.37 -20.62
N ILE A 11 -44.97 22.35 -19.81
CA ILE A 11 -43.81 22.22 -18.93
C ILE A 11 -44.27 21.40 -17.72
N THR A 12 -43.99 20.11 -17.72
CA THR A 12 -44.03 19.29 -16.50
C THR A 12 -42.85 19.68 -15.62
N GLY A 13 -42.98 20.79 -14.90
CA GLY A 13 -42.05 21.19 -13.86
C GLY A 13 -42.28 20.32 -12.64
N SER A 14 -41.43 19.33 -12.42
CA SER A 14 -41.26 18.70 -11.11
C SER A 14 -40.68 19.76 -10.18
N PHE A 15 -41.54 20.42 -9.41
CA PHE A 15 -41.12 21.24 -8.27
C PHE A 15 -40.56 20.28 -7.21
N SER A 16 -39.24 20.06 -7.24
CA SER A 16 -38.54 19.56 -6.07
C SER A 16 -38.68 20.62 -4.98
N LEU A 17 -39.49 20.33 -3.96
CA LEU A 17 -39.50 21.08 -2.72
C LEU A 17 -38.09 20.90 -2.09
N LEU A 18 -37.19 21.86 -2.32
CA LEU A 18 -36.05 22.05 -1.44
C LEU A 18 -36.61 22.53 -0.10
N LEU A 19 -36.87 21.59 0.81
CA LEU A 19 -37.03 21.93 2.21
C LEU A 19 -35.67 22.46 2.68
N ALA A 20 -35.59 23.75 2.98
CA ALA A 20 -34.47 24.32 3.70
C ALA A 20 -34.36 23.56 5.04
N GLN A 21 -33.31 22.75 5.18
CA GLN A 21 -33.04 22.05 6.43
C GLN A 21 -32.48 23.06 7.43
N PRO A 22 -32.96 23.08 8.68
CA PRO A 22 -32.38 23.90 9.73
C PRO A 22 -31.11 23.18 10.23
N GLY A 23 -30.04 23.27 9.45
CA GLY A 23 -28.69 22.79 9.74
C GLY A 23 -27.72 23.69 8.97
N GLY A 24 -26.60 24.07 9.57
CA GLY A 24 -25.67 25.04 8.96
C GLY A 24 -24.86 24.48 7.78
N GLY A 25 -24.99 23.18 7.49
CA GLY A 25 -24.22 22.45 6.49
C GLY A 25 -24.77 22.54 5.05
N ALA A 26 -23.92 22.19 4.09
CA ALA A 26 -24.36 21.98 2.72
C ALA A 26 -25.28 20.74 2.65
N PRO A 27 -26.38 20.78 1.88
CA PRO A 27 -27.31 19.66 1.79
C PRO A 27 -26.63 18.40 1.26
N LEU A 28 -27.02 17.24 1.79
CA LEU A 28 -26.57 15.95 1.25
C LEU A 28 -27.15 15.75 -0.15
N VAL A 29 -26.26 15.51 -1.12
CA VAL A 29 -26.59 15.32 -2.53
C VAL A 29 -25.72 14.21 -3.13
N PRO A 30 -26.11 13.58 -4.25
CA PRO A 30 -25.28 12.58 -4.90
C PRO A 30 -23.90 13.12 -5.31
N LEU A 31 -22.88 12.25 -5.30
CA LEU A 31 -21.52 12.61 -5.71
C LEU A 31 -21.39 12.64 -7.23
N ASN A 32 -20.89 13.75 -7.77
CA ASN A 32 -20.51 13.87 -9.19
C ASN A 32 -19.02 13.54 -9.37
N PRO A 33 -18.57 13.09 -10.54
CA PRO A 33 -17.15 12.82 -10.81
C PRO A 33 -16.24 14.02 -10.47
N PRO A 34 -14.99 13.77 -10.02
CA PRO A 34 -14.07 14.82 -9.64
C PRO A 34 -13.55 15.59 -10.86
N PRO A 35 -13.12 16.86 -10.69
CA PRO A 35 -12.50 17.62 -11.76
C PRO A 35 -11.11 17.06 -12.12
N ALA A 36 -10.77 17.10 -13.42
CA ALA A 36 -9.44 16.76 -13.91
C ALA A 36 -8.69 18.03 -14.33
N PRO A 37 -7.43 18.23 -13.89
CA PRO A 37 -6.60 19.33 -14.38
C PRO A 37 -6.35 19.21 -15.89
N GLN A 38 -6.44 20.32 -16.63
CA GLN A 38 -6.24 20.30 -18.08
C GLN A 38 -4.86 19.78 -18.50
N ALA A 39 -3.81 20.07 -17.72
CA ALA A 39 -2.45 19.61 -17.97
C ALA A 39 -2.20 18.16 -17.52
N ASN A 40 -3.12 17.56 -16.77
CA ASN A 40 -3.10 16.13 -16.45
C ASN A 40 -4.50 15.49 -16.66
N PRO A 41 -4.95 15.36 -17.92
CA PRO A 41 -6.27 14.82 -18.21
C PRO A 41 -6.34 13.32 -17.89
N ILE A 42 -7.52 12.87 -17.45
CA ILE A 42 -7.78 11.46 -17.22
C ILE A 42 -7.90 10.76 -18.58
N THR A 43 -6.98 9.83 -18.85
CA THR A 43 -6.99 8.98 -20.05
C THR A 43 -6.84 7.51 -19.63
N PRO A 44 -7.37 6.54 -20.40
CA PRO A 44 -7.22 5.13 -20.06
C PRO A 44 -5.77 4.69 -19.84
N ALA A 45 -4.85 5.12 -20.71
CA ALA A 45 -3.43 4.79 -20.59
C ALA A 45 -2.80 5.35 -19.31
N LYS A 46 -3.07 6.62 -18.95
CA LYS A 46 -2.60 7.20 -17.68
C LYS A 46 -3.23 6.55 -16.46
N THR A 47 -4.52 6.21 -16.52
CA THR A 47 -5.20 5.51 -15.43
C THR A 47 -4.62 4.11 -15.22
N PHE A 48 -4.34 3.34 -16.28
CA PHE A 48 -3.71 2.03 -16.13
C PHE A 48 -2.24 2.13 -15.68
N LEU A 49 -1.47 3.09 -16.22
CA LEU A 49 -0.10 3.35 -15.73
C LEU A 49 -0.11 3.72 -14.25
N GLY A 50 -1.01 4.62 -13.85
CA GLY A 50 -1.19 5.01 -12.45
C GLY A 50 -1.61 3.84 -11.57
N LYS A 51 -2.51 2.97 -12.05
CA LYS A 51 -2.91 1.75 -11.34
C LYS A 51 -1.74 0.79 -11.18
N ALA A 52 -0.93 0.58 -12.21
CA ALA A 52 0.28 -0.25 -12.12
C ALA A 52 1.22 0.31 -11.05
N LEU A 53 1.59 1.59 -11.12
CA LEU A 53 2.51 2.23 -10.18
C LEU A 53 1.98 2.26 -8.73
N PHE A 54 0.68 2.52 -8.54
CA PHE A 54 0.04 2.56 -7.20
C PHE A 54 0.11 1.22 -6.47
N TRP A 55 0.10 0.11 -7.23
CA TRP A 55 0.12 -1.25 -6.70
C TRP A 55 1.48 -1.94 -6.85
N ASP A 56 2.51 -1.28 -7.38
CA ASP A 56 3.81 -1.90 -7.57
C ASP A 56 4.67 -1.76 -6.32
N GLU A 57 4.90 -2.86 -5.61
CA GLU A 57 5.75 -2.88 -4.41
C GLU A 57 7.22 -2.54 -4.73
N GLN A 58 7.62 -2.62 -6.01
CA GLN A 58 8.93 -2.15 -6.46
C GLN A 58 9.09 -0.63 -6.36
N MET A 59 8.02 0.13 -6.07
CA MET A 59 8.11 1.54 -5.69
C MET A 59 8.86 1.71 -4.35
N SER A 60 8.69 0.79 -3.40
CA SER A 60 9.49 0.76 -2.18
C SER A 60 10.90 0.23 -2.42
N SER A 61 11.89 0.69 -1.65
CA SER A 61 13.27 0.22 -1.73
C SER A 61 13.44 -1.24 -1.29
N THR A 62 12.59 -1.73 -0.39
CA THR A 62 12.59 -3.13 0.06
C THR A 62 11.79 -4.07 -0.84
N GLY A 63 10.92 -3.55 -1.72
CA GLY A 63 9.99 -4.38 -2.48
C GLY A 63 8.84 -4.96 -1.65
N THR A 64 8.55 -4.40 -0.46
CA THR A 64 7.53 -4.91 0.48
C THR A 64 6.36 -3.96 0.71
N ALA A 65 6.38 -2.77 0.08
CA ALA A 65 5.33 -1.77 0.21
C ALA A 65 5.01 -1.08 -1.12
N ALA A 66 3.73 -0.91 -1.39
CA ALA A 66 3.16 -0.06 -2.44
C ALA A 66 2.17 0.93 -1.81
N CYS A 67 1.67 1.90 -2.56
CA CYS A 67 0.58 2.76 -2.10
C CYS A 67 -0.62 1.90 -1.66
N GLY A 68 -0.94 0.88 -2.46
CA GLY A 68 -2.02 -0.08 -2.19
C GLY A 68 -1.81 -0.99 -0.96
N THR A 69 -0.59 -1.07 -0.39
CA THR A 69 -0.35 -1.80 0.86
C THR A 69 -1.05 -1.11 2.03
N CYS A 70 -0.98 0.23 2.08
CA CYS A 70 -1.58 1.06 3.13
C CYS A 70 -2.97 1.63 2.75
N HIS A 71 -3.31 1.67 1.46
CA HIS A 71 -4.53 2.28 0.95
C HIS A 71 -5.44 1.26 0.26
N LYS A 72 -5.95 0.29 1.03
CA LYS A 72 -6.74 -0.82 0.50
C LYS A 72 -8.20 -0.40 0.27
N PRO A 73 -8.76 -0.53 -0.95
CA PRO A 73 -10.16 -0.17 -1.19
C PRO A 73 -11.15 -0.93 -0.30
N GLY A 74 -10.92 -2.23 -0.06
CA GLY A 74 -11.74 -3.04 0.85
C GLY A 74 -11.74 -2.56 2.31
N ALA A 75 -10.78 -1.70 2.69
CA ALA A 75 -10.70 -1.01 3.98
C ALA A 75 -11.06 0.49 3.85
N GLY A 76 -11.94 0.84 2.91
CA GLY A 76 -12.36 2.22 2.64
C GLY A 76 -11.23 3.13 2.12
N GLY A 77 -10.16 2.54 1.55
CA GLY A 77 -8.97 3.26 1.09
C GLY A 77 -7.94 3.57 2.16
N SER A 78 -8.06 2.97 3.34
CA SER A 78 -7.11 3.09 4.46
C SER A 78 -6.44 1.73 4.75
N ASP A 79 -5.67 1.66 5.84
CA ASP A 79 -4.87 0.50 6.19
C ASP A 79 -5.59 -0.39 7.23
N PRO A 80 -5.89 -1.66 6.90
CA PRO A 80 -6.50 -2.60 7.84
C PRO A 80 -5.49 -3.35 8.73
N ARG A 81 -4.19 -3.34 8.39
CA ARG A 81 -3.16 -4.12 9.09
C ARG A 81 -3.01 -3.78 10.58
N PRO A 82 -3.23 -2.53 11.03
CA PRO A 82 -3.12 -2.20 12.45
C PRO A 82 -4.12 -2.97 13.34
N LEU A 83 -5.26 -3.40 12.80
CA LEU A 83 -6.24 -4.24 13.53
C LEU A 83 -5.90 -5.73 13.51
N ALA A 84 -5.14 -6.18 12.50
CA ALA A 84 -4.93 -7.59 12.22
C ALA A 84 -3.69 -8.17 12.91
N ALA A 85 -2.68 -7.35 13.20
CA ALA A 85 -1.44 -7.83 13.80
C ALA A 85 -1.46 -7.65 15.33
N VAL A 86 -1.40 -8.76 16.07
CA VAL A 86 -1.08 -8.79 17.51
C VAL A 86 0.31 -8.17 17.79
N ALA A 87 1.13 -7.98 16.75
CA ALA A 87 2.44 -7.35 16.76
C ALA A 87 2.50 -6.03 15.98
N ALA A 88 1.37 -5.37 15.67
CA ALA A 88 1.41 -3.98 15.22
C ALA A 88 1.92 -3.13 16.40
N ARG A 89 3.24 -2.96 16.47
CA ARG A 89 3.88 -2.08 17.43
C ARG A 89 3.33 -0.68 17.12
N ALA A 90 2.52 -0.12 18.01
CA ALA A 90 2.04 1.25 17.88
C ALA A 90 3.22 2.19 17.61
N ASN A 91 2.96 3.36 17.06
CA ASN A 91 3.95 4.42 17.18
C ASN A 91 3.83 5.01 18.59
N PRO A 92 4.90 5.06 19.40
CA PRO A 92 4.84 5.43 20.82
C PRO A 92 4.66 6.95 21.06
N GLY A 93 4.04 7.63 20.09
CA GLY A 93 3.73 9.05 20.20
C GLY A 93 4.96 9.95 20.33
N VAL A 94 4.74 11.09 20.96
CA VAL A 94 5.75 12.16 21.10
C VAL A 94 6.66 11.94 22.30
N ASP A 95 6.21 11.19 23.31
CA ASP A 95 7.01 10.90 24.50
C ASP A 95 7.91 9.67 24.32
N GLY A 96 7.65 8.85 23.30
CA GLY A 96 8.41 7.65 22.97
C GLY A 96 8.17 6.48 23.93
N ILE A 97 7.11 6.54 24.74
CA ILE A 97 6.70 5.55 25.72
C ILE A 97 5.46 4.82 25.21
N TYR A 98 5.50 3.48 25.24
CA TYR A 98 4.37 2.65 24.85
C TYR A 98 3.31 2.51 25.95
N GLY A 99 2.06 2.36 25.55
CA GLY A 99 0.93 1.97 26.40
C GLY A 99 0.22 3.14 27.10
N ASN A 100 0.35 4.34 26.56
CA ASN A 100 -0.28 5.59 27.03
C ASN A 100 -1.28 6.13 25.99
N GLU A 101 -1.73 7.38 26.17
CA GLU A 101 -2.78 7.99 25.34
C GLU A 101 -2.27 8.65 24.03
N ASP A 102 -0.97 8.96 23.93
CA ASP A 102 -0.36 9.54 22.72
C ASP A 102 0.07 8.49 21.69
N ASP A 103 0.13 7.21 22.08
CA ASP A 103 0.26 6.06 21.18
C ASP A 103 -0.64 6.20 19.94
N VAL A 104 -0.05 5.98 18.77
CA VAL A 104 -0.74 6.05 17.48
C VAL A 104 -0.84 4.67 16.85
N ILE A 105 -2.07 4.30 16.50
CA ILE A 105 -2.37 3.15 15.64
C ILE A 105 -2.19 3.59 14.19
N GLY A 106 -0.91 3.70 13.80
CA GLY A 106 -0.45 4.12 12.49
C GLY A 106 -0.37 2.98 11.47
N SER A 107 0.21 3.27 10.31
CA SER A 107 0.39 2.31 9.22
C SER A 107 1.83 1.75 9.21
N PRO A 108 2.03 0.42 9.19
CA PRO A 108 3.36 -0.16 9.05
C PRO A 108 3.93 0.07 7.63
N GLY A 109 5.09 0.71 7.52
CA GLY A 109 5.81 0.89 6.25
C GLY A 109 6.91 -0.16 6.08
N VAL A 110 8.16 0.30 6.04
CA VAL A 110 9.36 -0.54 5.84
C VAL A 110 10.27 -0.53 7.07
N PRO A 111 11.13 -1.55 7.26
CA PRO A 111 12.20 -1.48 8.25
C PRO A 111 13.13 -0.31 7.96
N LEU A 112 13.74 0.28 9.00
CA LEU A 112 14.80 1.26 8.80
C LEU A 112 16.00 0.57 8.13
N HIS A 113 16.49 1.10 7.01
CA HIS A 113 17.58 0.51 6.25
C HIS A 113 18.36 1.55 5.46
N PHE A 114 19.56 1.17 5.04
CA PHE A 114 20.44 1.97 4.21
C PHE A 114 20.26 1.68 2.71
N ASP A 115 20.92 2.48 1.88
CA ASP A 115 20.93 2.37 0.41
C ASP A 115 21.49 1.03 -0.08
N ASP A 116 22.39 0.40 0.68
CA ASP A 116 22.91 -0.94 0.43
C ASP A 116 21.96 -2.09 0.78
N GLY A 117 20.75 -1.77 1.27
CA GLY A 117 19.73 -2.72 1.69
C GLY A 117 19.87 -3.23 3.12
N THR A 118 20.99 -2.97 3.80
CA THR A 118 21.20 -3.46 5.16
C THR A 118 20.29 -2.75 6.16
N TYR A 119 19.64 -3.53 7.01
CA TYR A 119 18.74 -3.00 8.04
C TYR A 119 19.53 -2.32 9.17
N ALA A 120 18.99 -1.19 9.62
CA ALA A 120 19.48 -0.41 10.72
C ALA A 120 18.54 -0.53 11.94
N TRP A 121 19.10 -0.39 13.14
CA TRP A 121 18.30 -0.43 14.36
C TRP A 121 17.50 0.86 14.54
N ASN A 122 16.17 0.73 14.57
CA ASN A 122 15.28 1.77 15.04
C ASN A 122 15.03 1.62 16.55
N GLN A 123 15.07 2.72 17.30
CA GLN A 123 14.92 2.68 18.76
C GLN A 123 13.54 2.22 19.27
N HIS A 124 12.49 2.33 18.45
CA HIS A 124 11.10 1.96 18.79
C HIS A 124 10.69 0.66 18.10
N PHE A 125 11.11 0.49 16.84
CA PHE A 125 10.69 -0.62 15.99
C PHE A 125 11.73 -1.73 15.87
N ASN A 126 12.93 -1.56 16.45
CA ASN A 126 14.06 -2.47 16.32
C ASN A 126 14.40 -2.68 14.82
N LEU A 127 14.28 -3.92 14.33
CA LEU A 127 14.39 -4.28 12.91
C LEU A 127 13.03 -4.61 12.26
N ASP A 128 11.92 -4.43 12.99
CA ASP A 128 10.59 -4.59 12.42
C ASP A 128 10.21 -3.35 11.58
N PRO A 129 9.21 -3.45 10.67
CA PRO A 129 8.71 -2.29 9.94
C PRO A 129 8.33 -1.13 10.84
N GLN A 130 8.70 0.07 10.43
CA GLN A 130 8.37 1.31 11.16
C GLN A 130 6.87 1.61 11.04
N VAL A 131 6.28 2.16 12.10
CA VAL A 131 4.85 2.56 12.09
C VAL A 131 4.74 4.07 12.07
N THR A 132 3.96 4.59 11.13
CA THR A 132 3.79 6.04 10.92
C THR A 132 3.15 6.74 12.12
N GLY A 133 3.50 8.01 12.35
CA GLY A 133 2.93 8.83 13.44
C GLY A 133 1.46 9.27 13.21
N ARG A 134 0.87 8.90 12.06
CA ARG A 134 -0.55 9.07 11.76
C ARG A 134 -1.06 7.86 10.98
N LYS A 135 -2.33 7.51 11.16
CA LYS A 135 -3.03 6.50 10.35
C LYS A 135 -3.15 6.97 8.89
N SER A 136 -3.03 6.05 7.93
CA SER A 136 -3.20 6.38 6.52
C SER A 136 -4.59 7.02 6.24
N PRO A 137 -4.67 8.23 5.67
CA PRO A 137 -5.95 8.81 5.27
C PRO A 137 -6.56 7.99 4.11
N PRO A 138 -7.90 8.02 3.91
CA PRO A 138 -8.52 7.29 2.82
C PRO A 138 -8.08 7.85 1.46
N ALA A 139 -7.58 6.98 0.58
CA ALA A 139 -7.28 7.32 -0.83
C ALA A 139 -8.57 7.43 -1.68
N LEU A 140 -9.67 6.79 -1.26
CA LEU A 140 -10.96 6.91 -1.93
C LEU A 140 -11.50 8.33 -1.80
N ASN A 141 -11.95 8.91 -2.92
CA ASN A 141 -12.39 10.30 -3.02
C ASN A 141 -11.29 11.35 -2.70
N ALA A 142 -10.00 10.99 -2.74
CA ALA A 142 -8.90 11.95 -2.53
C ALA A 142 -8.76 13.00 -3.66
N ALA A 143 -9.49 12.84 -4.75
CA ALA A 143 -9.47 13.78 -5.88
C ALA A 143 -10.28 15.07 -5.68
N TYR A 144 -11.11 15.14 -4.64
CA TYR A 144 -11.96 16.31 -4.40
C TYR A 144 -11.36 17.36 -3.45
N PRO A 145 -10.68 16.97 -2.35
CA PRO A 145 -10.04 17.94 -1.48
C PRO A 145 -8.99 18.75 -2.26
N PRO A 146 -8.93 20.07 -2.04
CA PRO A 146 -7.90 20.90 -2.66
C PRO A 146 -6.53 20.75 -2.03
N GLU A 147 -6.47 20.19 -0.83
CA GLU A 147 -5.27 19.96 -0.03
C GLU A 147 -5.37 18.56 0.57
N LEU A 148 -4.26 17.81 0.54
CA LEU A 148 -4.17 16.41 0.96
C LEU A 148 -3.21 16.21 2.13
N PHE A 149 -3.20 14.97 2.66
CA PHE A 149 -2.81 14.62 4.02
C PHE A 149 -3.80 15.12 5.08
N TRP A 150 -3.53 14.76 6.34
CA TRP A 150 -4.35 15.17 7.48
C TRP A 150 -4.16 16.65 7.83
N ASP A 151 -2.96 17.20 7.61
CA ASP A 151 -2.57 18.61 7.85
C ASP A 151 -2.65 19.49 6.59
N GLY A 152 -2.92 18.90 5.42
CA GLY A 152 -3.06 19.66 4.19
C GLY A 152 -1.75 20.09 3.53
N ARG A 153 -0.60 19.51 3.92
CA ARG A 153 0.73 19.87 3.38
C ARG A 153 0.88 19.63 1.88
N ALA A 154 0.07 18.76 1.30
CA ALA A 154 0.01 18.58 -0.16
C ALA A 154 -0.95 19.60 -0.77
N GLY A 155 -0.38 20.74 -1.18
CA GLY A 155 -1.12 21.91 -1.66
C GLY A 155 -1.64 21.84 -3.10
N ARG A 156 -2.25 22.94 -3.56
CA ARG A 156 -2.99 23.02 -4.83
C ARG A 156 -2.11 23.10 -6.08
N GLN A 157 -0.91 23.64 -5.95
CA GLN A 157 0.01 23.89 -7.06
C GLN A 157 1.03 22.75 -7.12
N PHE A 158 1.18 22.11 -8.29
CA PHE A 158 2.19 21.07 -8.51
C PHE A 158 3.35 21.64 -9.32
N LEU A 159 4.55 21.54 -8.74
CA LEU A 159 5.81 21.87 -9.39
C LEU A 159 6.49 20.59 -9.86
N ASP A 160 7.20 20.68 -10.97
CA ASP A 160 8.13 19.67 -11.41
C ASP A 160 9.26 19.54 -10.35
N PRO A 161 9.47 18.36 -9.74
CA PRO A 161 10.47 18.21 -8.67
C PRO A 161 11.90 18.49 -9.12
N ASP A 162 12.22 18.25 -10.39
CA ASP A 162 13.57 18.35 -10.92
C ASP A 162 13.91 19.79 -11.34
N THR A 163 12.94 20.49 -11.91
CA THR A 163 13.14 21.83 -12.51
C THR A 163 12.52 22.98 -11.71
N GLY A 164 11.63 22.69 -10.77
CA GLY A 164 10.82 23.68 -10.05
C GLY A 164 9.79 24.40 -10.92
N ALA A 165 9.61 23.98 -12.18
CA ALA A 165 8.65 24.59 -13.09
C ALA A 165 7.22 24.25 -12.67
N VAL A 166 6.30 25.22 -12.77
CA VAL A 166 4.89 24.96 -12.46
C VAL A 166 4.28 24.08 -13.55
N ILE A 167 3.83 22.88 -13.19
CA ILE A 167 3.09 21.98 -14.08
C ILE A 167 1.59 22.25 -13.93
N LEU A 168 1.08 22.27 -12.69
CA LEU A 168 -0.32 22.53 -12.37
C LEU A 168 -0.42 23.76 -11.47
N ASN A 169 -1.05 24.83 -11.95
CA ASN A 169 -1.31 26.01 -11.12
C ASN A 169 -2.39 25.79 -10.05
N ASN A 170 -3.25 24.78 -10.23
CA ASN A 170 -4.33 24.40 -9.31
C ASN A 170 -4.74 22.95 -9.56
N GLY A 171 -5.30 22.29 -8.55
CA GLY A 171 -5.77 20.89 -8.63
C GLY A 171 -4.65 19.85 -8.61
N GLY A 172 -3.45 20.24 -8.15
CA GLY A 172 -2.24 19.40 -8.07
C GLY A 172 -2.04 18.69 -6.72
N ALA A 173 -3.04 18.66 -5.84
CA ALA A 173 -2.89 18.09 -4.50
C ALA A 173 -2.53 16.60 -4.52
N LEU A 174 -3.16 15.82 -5.41
CA LEU A 174 -2.84 14.41 -5.60
C LEU A 174 -1.38 14.25 -6.08
N GLU A 175 -0.98 15.02 -7.09
CA GLU A 175 0.39 14.98 -7.60
C GLU A 175 1.42 15.33 -6.51
N ASN A 176 1.15 16.33 -5.66
CA ASN A 176 2.01 16.68 -4.54
C ASN A 176 2.09 15.58 -3.47
N GLN A 177 0.95 14.96 -3.13
CA GLN A 177 0.90 13.93 -2.09
C GLN A 177 1.75 12.71 -2.46
N VAL A 178 1.82 12.35 -3.75
CA VAL A 178 2.64 11.22 -4.21
C VAL A 178 4.14 11.43 -3.97
N LEU A 179 4.61 12.69 -3.88
CA LEU A 179 6.04 12.99 -3.83
C LEU A 179 6.74 12.55 -2.53
N GLY A 180 6.00 12.39 -1.44
CA GLY A 180 6.56 12.11 -0.11
C GLY A 180 6.81 10.62 0.17
N PRO A 181 5.78 9.75 0.13
CA PRO A 181 5.90 8.38 0.62
C PRO A 181 7.04 7.55 0.00
N PRO A 182 7.32 7.61 -1.32
CA PRO A 182 8.43 6.88 -1.93
C PRO A 182 9.82 7.19 -1.35
N LEU A 183 10.00 8.40 -0.79
CA LEU A 183 11.26 8.87 -0.21
C LEU A 183 11.32 8.73 1.32
N SER A 184 10.17 8.56 1.97
CA SER A 184 10.10 8.43 3.43
C SER A 184 10.70 7.09 3.88
N ASP A 185 11.71 7.13 4.74
CA ASP A 185 12.36 5.95 5.31
C ASP A 185 11.44 5.13 6.23
N ALA A 186 10.39 5.75 6.76
CA ALA A 186 9.36 5.08 7.54
C ALA A 186 8.26 4.45 6.68
N GLU A 187 7.98 4.98 5.48
CA GLU A 187 6.90 4.52 4.61
C GLU A 187 7.37 3.54 3.53
N MET A 188 8.29 3.96 2.63
CA MET A 188 8.66 3.17 1.44
C MET A 188 10.14 3.23 1.05
N GLY A 189 10.94 4.14 1.60
CA GLY A 189 12.33 4.39 1.20
C GLY A 189 13.36 3.84 2.18
N HIS A 190 14.63 3.89 1.79
CA HIS A 190 15.77 3.84 2.70
C HIS A 190 16.11 5.26 3.17
N VAL A 191 17.03 5.37 4.13
CA VAL A 191 17.58 6.65 4.57
C VAL A 191 18.24 7.38 3.38
N ASN A 192 17.94 8.67 3.22
CA ASN A 192 18.44 9.54 2.14
C ASN A 192 18.07 9.08 0.71
N ARG A 193 16.95 8.37 0.53
CA ARG A 193 16.47 8.02 -0.81
C ARG A 193 16.00 9.25 -1.56
N GLU A 194 16.38 9.36 -2.83
CA GLU A 194 16.02 10.46 -3.72
C GLU A 194 15.17 9.98 -4.90
N TRP A 195 14.58 10.93 -5.64
CA TRP A 195 13.75 10.59 -6.81
C TRP A 195 14.53 9.91 -7.94
N ASP A 196 15.82 10.17 -8.07
CA ASP A 196 16.69 9.48 -9.04
C ASP A 196 16.74 7.97 -8.77
N ASP A 197 16.75 7.54 -7.50
CA ASP A 197 16.73 6.13 -7.11
C ASP A 197 15.40 5.47 -7.48
N VAL A 198 14.28 6.17 -7.24
CA VAL A 198 12.94 5.70 -7.58
C VAL A 198 12.79 5.56 -9.09
N VAL A 199 13.19 6.59 -9.86
CA VAL A 199 13.11 6.60 -11.32
C VAL A 199 13.98 5.51 -11.92
N ALA A 200 15.21 5.33 -11.45
CA ALA A 200 16.12 4.29 -11.92
C ALA A 200 15.54 2.90 -11.67
N ARG A 201 15.00 2.65 -10.47
CA ARG A 201 14.38 1.36 -10.11
C ARG A 201 13.16 1.07 -10.98
N ILE A 202 12.20 1.99 -11.06
CA ILE A 202 11.00 1.80 -11.88
C ILE A 202 11.36 1.63 -13.36
N GLY A 203 12.36 2.34 -13.88
CA GLY A 203 12.81 2.17 -15.26
C GLY A 203 13.42 0.82 -15.58
N ALA A 204 14.02 0.16 -14.59
CA ALA A 204 14.60 -1.18 -14.72
C ALA A 204 13.59 -2.31 -14.41
N SER A 205 12.51 -2.00 -13.70
CA SER A 205 11.49 -2.97 -13.27
C SER A 205 10.52 -3.39 -14.38
N GLN A 206 10.09 -4.64 -14.30
CA GLN A 206 8.88 -5.09 -14.99
C GLN A 206 7.64 -4.69 -14.17
N PRO A 207 6.59 -4.10 -14.78
CA PRO A 207 5.41 -3.65 -14.05
C PRO A 207 4.73 -4.79 -13.28
N LEU A 208 4.49 -4.58 -11.98
CA LEU A 208 3.82 -5.53 -11.09
C LEU A 208 4.49 -6.93 -11.02
N ALA A 209 5.80 -7.01 -11.25
CA ALA A 209 6.55 -8.27 -11.26
C ALA A 209 6.43 -9.08 -9.95
N LEU A 210 6.28 -8.38 -8.83
CA LEU A 210 6.15 -8.98 -7.50
C LEU A 210 4.74 -9.51 -7.22
N ALA A 211 3.72 -8.95 -7.85
CA ALA A 211 2.33 -9.29 -7.58
C ALA A 211 2.05 -10.77 -7.85
N GLU A 212 1.28 -11.40 -6.98
CA GLU A 212 0.83 -12.78 -7.18
C GLU A 212 -0.23 -12.87 -8.28
N SER A 213 -1.11 -11.87 -8.34
CA SER A 213 -2.14 -11.77 -9.38
C SER A 213 -2.39 -10.32 -9.77
N VAL A 214 -2.74 -10.08 -11.03
CA VAL A 214 -3.07 -8.75 -11.58
C VAL A 214 -4.44 -8.82 -12.25
N PRO A 215 -5.34 -7.83 -12.04
CA PRO A 215 -6.65 -7.84 -12.70
C PRO A 215 -6.51 -7.92 -14.21
N THR A 216 -7.31 -8.77 -14.85
CA THR A 216 -7.16 -9.13 -16.27
C THR A 216 -7.08 -7.93 -17.22
N ALA A 217 -7.88 -6.88 -16.98
CA ALA A 217 -7.83 -5.68 -17.82
C ALA A 217 -6.47 -4.95 -17.73
N LEU A 218 -5.91 -4.86 -16.53
CA LEU A 218 -4.60 -4.25 -16.30
C LEU A 218 -3.49 -5.14 -16.85
N ALA A 219 -3.53 -6.45 -16.59
CA ALA A 219 -2.56 -7.41 -17.12
C ALA A 219 -2.52 -7.41 -18.66
N ASN A 220 -3.68 -7.44 -19.31
CA ASN A 220 -3.78 -7.38 -20.77
C ASN A 220 -3.29 -6.06 -21.34
N TRP A 221 -3.53 -4.94 -20.64
CA TRP A 221 -3.00 -3.65 -21.06
C TRP A 221 -1.48 -3.63 -20.91
N ILE A 222 -0.91 -4.10 -19.80
CA ILE A 222 0.55 -4.15 -19.60
C ILE A 222 1.20 -5.03 -20.69
N GLY A 223 0.75 -6.28 -20.84
CA GLY A 223 1.38 -7.25 -21.74
C GLY A 223 2.84 -7.52 -21.34
N ASP A 224 3.73 -7.64 -22.32
CA ASP A 224 5.17 -7.88 -22.09
C ASP A 224 6.00 -6.57 -22.02
N ARG A 225 5.34 -5.44 -21.77
CA ARG A 225 5.94 -4.11 -21.89
C ARG A 225 6.51 -3.65 -20.56
N GLY A 226 7.77 -3.19 -20.59
CA GLY A 226 8.37 -2.46 -19.48
C GLY A 226 7.82 -1.04 -19.33
N TYR A 227 8.09 -0.40 -18.20
CA TYR A 227 7.61 0.95 -17.90
C TYR A 227 7.92 2.00 -18.99
N PRO A 228 9.11 2.07 -19.63
CA PRO A 228 9.36 3.06 -20.68
C PRO A 228 8.34 3.04 -21.82
N ALA A 229 7.87 1.85 -22.22
CA ALA A 229 6.83 1.72 -23.25
C ALA A 229 5.45 2.14 -22.75
N LEU A 230 5.13 1.87 -21.47
CA LEU A 230 3.89 2.31 -20.85
C LEU A 230 3.83 3.84 -20.67
N PHE A 231 4.95 4.46 -20.30
CA PHE A 231 5.10 5.93 -20.26
C PHE A 231 4.97 6.54 -21.66
N GLN A 232 5.56 5.90 -22.69
CA GLN A 232 5.41 6.33 -24.08
C GLN A 232 3.94 6.36 -24.52
N GLU A 233 3.13 5.37 -24.13
CA GLU A 233 1.69 5.38 -24.41
C GLU A 233 0.94 6.45 -23.62
N ALA A 234 1.24 6.61 -22.33
CA ALA A 234 0.50 7.48 -21.42
C ALA A 234 0.84 8.98 -21.56
N PHE A 235 2.10 9.31 -21.87
CA PHE A 235 2.63 10.67 -21.91
C PHE A 235 3.21 11.07 -23.27
N GLY A 236 3.30 10.16 -24.23
CA GLY A 236 3.94 10.41 -25.52
C GLY A 236 5.47 10.49 -25.44
N SER A 237 6.06 10.10 -24.31
CA SER A 237 7.52 10.01 -24.11
C SER A 237 7.83 8.81 -23.21
N SER A 238 8.91 8.10 -23.53
CA SER A 238 9.43 7.00 -22.73
C SER A 238 10.15 7.43 -21.45
N ASP A 239 10.45 8.72 -21.27
CA ASP A 239 11.19 9.14 -20.08
C ASP A 239 10.30 9.03 -18.83
N ILE A 240 10.87 8.42 -17.82
CA ILE A 240 10.26 8.28 -16.50
C ILE A 240 10.84 9.42 -15.66
N THR A 241 9.96 10.21 -15.04
CA THR A 241 10.34 11.32 -14.18
C THR A 241 9.45 11.32 -12.94
N ALA A 242 9.91 11.91 -11.84
CA ALA A 242 9.12 12.08 -10.62
C ALA A 242 7.75 12.72 -10.93
N ALA A 243 7.75 13.77 -11.78
CA ALA A 243 6.53 14.44 -12.21
C ALA A 243 5.55 13.52 -12.97
N ARG A 244 6.03 12.67 -13.87
CA ARG A 244 5.18 11.76 -14.64
C ARG A 244 4.67 10.60 -13.79
N ILE A 245 5.47 10.09 -12.84
CA ILE A 245 5.03 9.10 -11.85
C ILE A 245 3.87 9.70 -11.02
N ALA A 246 4.08 10.89 -10.44
CA ALA A 246 3.06 11.59 -9.65
C ALA A 246 1.77 11.84 -10.45
N MET A 247 1.89 12.35 -11.68
CA MET A 247 0.74 12.58 -12.56
C MET A 247 -0.01 11.30 -12.93
N ALA A 248 0.69 10.18 -13.15
CA ALA A 248 0.07 8.89 -13.46
C ALA A 248 -0.73 8.37 -12.27
N ILE A 249 -0.11 8.29 -11.09
CA ILE A 249 -0.76 7.82 -9.85
C ILE A 249 -1.97 8.72 -9.53
N ALA A 250 -1.81 10.03 -9.57
CA ALA A 250 -2.90 10.98 -9.37
C ALA A 250 -4.04 10.81 -10.40
N THR A 251 -3.76 10.34 -11.62
CA THR A 251 -4.80 10.05 -12.61
C THR A 251 -5.61 8.81 -12.25
N TYR A 252 -4.96 7.79 -11.67
CA TYR A 252 -5.65 6.62 -11.13
C TYR A 252 -6.49 6.97 -9.90
N GLU A 253 -5.95 7.73 -8.95
CA GLU A 253 -6.71 8.13 -7.76
C GLU A 253 -7.95 8.98 -8.10
N ARG A 254 -7.93 9.73 -9.20
CA ARG A 254 -9.11 10.45 -9.72
C ARG A 254 -10.26 9.56 -10.16
N VAL A 255 -10.02 8.29 -10.49
CA VAL A 255 -11.10 7.34 -10.80
C VAL A 255 -11.59 6.56 -9.58
N LEU A 256 -10.96 6.74 -8.41
CA LEU A 256 -11.34 6.09 -7.15
C LEU A 256 -12.38 6.90 -6.37
N PHE A 257 -13.48 7.30 -7.03
CA PHE A 257 -14.59 8.01 -6.39
C PHE A 257 -15.82 7.11 -6.22
N THR A 258 -16.56 7.30 -5.13
CA THR A 258 -17.55 6.33 -4.65
C THR A 258 -18.95 6.94 -4.67
N ASP A 259 -19.55 6.97 -5.86
CA ASP A 259 -20.81 7.64 -6.21
C ASP A 259 -22.04 6.72 -6.26
N GLN A 260 -21.93 5.47 -5.79
CA GLN A 260 -23.02 4.47 -5.89
C GLN A 260 -23.39 3.90 -4.52
N THR A 261 -23.41 4.74 -3.48
CA THR A 261 -23.89 4.33 -2.15
C THR A 261 -25.42 4.26 -2.11
N PRO A 262 -26.03 3.51 -1.16
CA PRO A 262 -27.48 3.53 -0.98
C PRO A 262 -28.03 4.94 -0.65
N LEU A 263 -27.24 5.83 -0.07
CA LEU A 263 -27.60 7.24 0.07
C LEU A 263 -27.70 7.94 -1.30
N ASP A 264 -26.74 7.73 -2.22
CA ASP A 264 -26.79 8.30 -3.56
C ASP A 264 -28.02 7.80 -4.34
N GLU A 265 -28.31 6.50 -4.22
CA GLU A 265 -29.47 5.87 -4.83
C GLU A 265 -30.78 6.48 -4.30
N ALA A 266 -30.94 6.56 -2.98
CA ALA A 266 -32.13 7.14 -2.34
C ALA A 266 -32.32 8.62 -2.72
N LEU A 267 -31.25 9.42 -2.73
CA LEU A 267 -31.29 10.84 -3.11
C LEU A 267 -31.60 11.06 -4.60
N SER A 268 -31.31 10.07 -5.43
CA SER A 268 -31.63 10.08 -6.87
C SER A 268 -33.03 9.52 -7.18
N GLY A 269 -33.82 9.17 -6.16
CA GLY A 269 -35.17 8.64 -6.30
C GLY A 269 -35.25 7.12 -6.51
N GLY A 270 -34.17 6.39 -6.22
CA GLY A 270 -34.11 4.93 -6.22
C GLY A 270 -34.63 4.32 -4.91
N GLU A 271 -34.07 3.17 -4.53
CA GLU A 271 -34.47 2.46 -3.31
C GLU A 271 -34.31 3.33 -2.05
N PRO A 272 -35.34 3.43 -1.19
CA PRO A 272 -35.28 4.28 -0.01
C PRO A 272 -34.39 3.66 1.08
N LEU A 273 -33.80 4.53 1.90
CA LEU A 273 -33.19 4.11 3.16
C LEU A 273 -34.24 3.44 4.07
N THR A 274 -33.79 2.49 4.89
CA THR A 274 -34.64 1.91 5.93
C THR A 274 -35.07 2.97 6.94
N GLU A 275 -36.11 2.65 7.73
CA GLU A 275 -36.62 3.57 8.75
C GLU A 275 -35.53 4.02 9.74
N LEU A 276 -34.70 3.10 10.21
CA LEU A 276 -33.63 3.39 11.17
C LEU A 276 -32.52 4.24 10.53
N GLU A 277 -32.13 3.95 9.29
CA GLU A 277 -31.12 4.74 8.56
C GLU A 277 -31.62 6.17 8.28
N ARG A 278 -32.90 6.32 7.94
CA ARG A 278 -33.53 7.62 7.75
C ARG A 278 -33.63 8.42 9.05
N GLN A 279 -33.93 7.75 10.16
CA GLN A 279 -33.86 8.37 11.50
C GLN A 279 -32.43 8.81 11.81
N GLY A 280 -31.43 7.98 11.50
CA GLY A 280 -30.01 8.32 11.67
C GLY A 280 -29.59 9.54 10.87
N MET A 281 -29.97 9.62 9.59
CA MET A 281 -29.75 10.81 8.76
C MET A 281 -30.42 12.06 9.36
N ALA A 282 -31.63 11.93 9.91
CA ALA A 282 -32.32 13.04 10.56
C ALA A 282 -31.60 13.50 11.85
N VAL A 283 -31.12 12.56 12.68
CA VAL A 283 -30.29 12.88 13.85
C VAL A 283 -29.02 13.59 13.41
N PHE A 284 -28.31 13.07 12.41
CA PHE A 284 -27.06 13.63 11.89
C PHE A 284 -27.16 15.12 11.53
N VAL A 285 -28.25 15.51 10.86
CA VAL A 285 -28.53 16.92 10.53
C VAL A 285 -28.99 17.70 11.76
N ALA A 286 -29.87 17.14 12.59
CA ALA A 286 -30.39 17.83 13.78
C ALA A 286 -29.30 18.10 14.83
N THR A 287 -28.24 17.28 14.88
CA THR A 287 -27.08 17.44 15.76
C THR A 287 -25.95 18.25 15.11
N ASN A 288 -26.17 18.80 13.92
CA ASN A 288 -25.23 19.67 13.21
C ASN A 288 -23.91 18.98 12.79
N CYS A 289 -23.93 17.65 12.61
CA CYS A 289 -22.78 16.90 12.07
C CYS A 289 -22.49 17.33 10.62
N ASP A 290 -23.53 17.70 9.88
CA ASP A 290 -23.49 18.22 8.51
C ASP A 290 -22.77 19.58 8.38
N ALA A 291 -22.54 20.29 9.48
CA ALA A 291 -21.75 21.53 9.45
C ALA A 291 -20.32 21.32 8.97
N CYS A 292 -19.71 20.18 9.33
CA CYS A 292 -18.40 19.76 8.82
C CYS A 292 -18.54 18.61 7.82
N HIS A 293 -19.52 17.71 8.01
CA HIS A 293 -19.74 16.53 7.17
C HIS A 293 -20.96 16.66 6.24
N GLY A 294 -21.14 17.84 5.65
CA GLY A 294 -22.21 18.12 4.68
C GLY A 294 -21.81 17.88 3.23
N GLY A 295 -22.74 18.17 2.32
CA GLY A 295 -22.51 18.13 0.88
C GLY A 295 -22.33 16.71 0.30
N PRO A 296 -21.90 16.60 -0.96
CA PRO A 296 -21.78 15.31 -1.65
C PRO A 296 -20.70 14.39 -1.08
N LEU A 297 -19.67 14.93 -0.44
CA LEU A 297 -18.58 14.13 0.13
C LEU A 297 -18.78 13.76 1.59
N LEU A 298 -19.79 14.32 2.23
CA LEU A 298 -19.91 14.32 3.70
C LEU A 298 -18.62 14.83 4.34
N ALA A 299 -18.09 15.93 3.80
CA ALA A 299 -16.91 16.64 4.26
C ALA A 299 -16.87 18.04 3.64
N ASP A 300 -16.49 19.03 4.44
CA ASP A 300 -16.28 20.42 4.02
C ASP A 300 -14.86 20.69 3.51
N ASN A 301 -13.96 19.70 3.65
CA ASN A 301 -12.53 19.78 3.34
C ASN A 301 -11.77 20.88 4.09
N ARG A 302 -12.31 21.34 5.23
CA ARG A 302 -11.63 22.30 6.11
C ARG A 302 -10.88 21.57 7.23
N PHE A 303 -10.14 22.33 8.01
CA PHE A 303 -9.36 21.86 9.14
C PHE A 303 -10.04 22.28 10.43
N HIS A 304 -10.20 21.34 11.35
CA HIS A 304 -10.85 21.59 12.63
C HIS A 304 -10.10 20.86 13.74
N TYR A 305 -9.92 21.53 14.88
CA TYR A 305 -9.56 20.87 16.11
C TYR A 305 -10.83 20.38 16.82
N ILE A 306 -10.89 19.08 17.10
CA ILE A 306 -12.08 18.39 17.62
C ILE A 306 -11.93 17.86 19.06
N GLY A 307 -10.82 18.18 19.73
CA GLY A 307 -10.59 17.71 21.10
C GLY A 307 -10.31 16.21 21.21
N LEU A 308 -9.66 15.60 20.20
CA LEU A 308 -9.33 14.17 20.22
C LEU A 308 -8.12 13.86 21.13
N ARG A 309 -7.17 14.79 21.19
CA ARG A 309 -5.92 14.78 21.96
C ARG A 309 -5.51 16.23 22.25
N PRO A 310 -4.57 16.51 23.16
CA PRO A 310 -4.02 17.86 23.33
C PRO A 310 -3.57 18.44 21.98
N ASN A 311 -3.88 19.72 21.73
CA ASN A 311 -3.65 20.33 20.42
C ASN A 311 -2.17 20.63 20.12
N ASP A 312 -1.30 20.59 21.13
CA ASP A 312 0.14 20.76 21.04
C ASP A 312 0.91 19.43 20.92
N GLU A 313 0.23 18.28 21.02
CA GLU A 313 0.85 16.96 20.86
C GLU A 313 1.20 16.66 19.39
N ASP A 314 0.29 16.99 18.47
CA ASP A 314 0.53 16.98 17.03
C ASP A 314 0.00 18.30 16.47
N GLU A 315 0.92 19.15 15.98
CA GLU A 315 0.60 20.50 15.51
C GLU A 315 -0.42 20.51 14.36
N GLY A 316 -0.56 19.40 13.62
CA GLY A 316 -1.53 19.29 12.54
C GLY A 316 -1.35 20.38 11.48
N ARG A 317 -2.44 21.07 11.14
CA ARG A 317 -2.45 22.14 10.13
C ARG A 317 -1.54 23.32 10.47
N PHE A 318 -1.31 23.60 11.76
CA PHE A 318 -0.44 24.69 12.19
C PHE A 318 0.99 24.58 11.61
N ALA A 319 1.51 23.37 11.45
CA ALA A 319 2.83 23.14 10.85
C ALA A 319 2.96 23.75 9.43
N GLU A 320 1.83 23.87 8.71
CA GLU A 320 1.78 24.39 7.34
C GLU A 320 1.42 25.88 7.29
N THR A 321 0.64 26.39 8.24
CA THR A 321 0.08 27.76 8.18
C THR A 321 0.73 28.74 9.15
N GLY A 322 1.24 28.24 10.29
CA GLY A 322 1.71 29.05 11.41
C GLY A 322 0.60 29.85 12.12
N ASP A 323 -0.68 29.61 11.80
CA ASP A 323 -1.82 30.29 12.43
C ASP A 323 -2.24 29.56 13.72
N PRO A 324 -2.16 30.19 14.91
CA PRO A 324 -2.53 29.53 16.17
C PRO A 324 -3.94 28.92 16.22
N GLU A 325 -4.87 29.38 15.39
CA GLU A 325 -6.22 28.78 15.28
C GLU A 325 -6.19 27.39 14.62
N ASP A 326 -5.16 27.08 13.84
CA ASP A 326 -4.96 25.78 13.17
C ASP A 326 -4.21 24.75 14.05
N LEU A 327 -3.85 25.09 15.30
CA LEU A 327 -3.08 24.21 16.17
C LEU A 327 -3.85 22.93 16.51
N GLY A 328 -3.30 21.78 16.15
CA GLY A 328 -3.95 20.48 16.30
C GLY A 328 -5.14 20.26 15.37
N ALA A 329 -5.37 21.15 14.41
CA ALA A 329 -6.48 21.04 13.48
C ALA A 329 -6.14 20.05 12.36
N PHE A 330 -7.10 19.21 12.01
CA PHE A 330 -6.97 18.22 10.94
C PHE A 330 -8.11 18.31 9.95
N ARG A 331 -7.81 17.92 8.71
CA ARG A 331 -8.77 17.94 7.61
C ARG A 331 -9.96 17.03 7.93
N THR A 332 -11.16 17.54 7.73
CA THR A 332 -12.38 16.74 7.76
C THR A 332 -12.37 15.71 6.64
N ALA A 333 -12.19 14.44 6.98
CA ALA A 333 -12.22 13.34 6.03
C ALA A 333 -13.66 13.00 5.61
N SER A 334 -13.86 12.65 4.34
CA SER A 334 -15.14 12.15 3.80
C SER A 334 -15.67 10.98 4.64
N LEU A 335 -16.98 10.98 4.94
CA LEU A 335 -17.63 9.84 5.61
C LEU A 335 -18.03 8.71 4.66
N ARG A 336 -17.87 8.88 3.34
CA ARG A 336 -18.10 7.78 2.38
C ARG A 336 -17.17 6.60 2.71
N ASN A 337 -17.75 5.40 2.74
CA ASN A 337 -17.13 4.12 3.13
C ASN A 337 -16.56 4.10 4.55
N ILE A 338 -17.05 4.97 5.46
CA ILE A 338 -16.55 5.02 6.83
C ILE A 338 -16.67 3.67 7.56
N ALA A 339 -17.70 2.87 7.30
CA ALA A 339 -17.84 1.58 7.97
C ALA A 339 -16.79 0.53 7.56
N LEU A 340 -15.99 0.77 6.52
CA LEU A 340 -14.93 -0.14 6.08
C LEU A 340 -13.55 0.22 6.65
N ARG A 341 -13.36 1.40 7.26
CA ARG A 341 -12.03 2.00 7.43
C ARG A 341 -11.48 2.04 8.86
N ALA A 342 -12.04 1.26 9.78
CA ALA A 342 -11.54 1.19 11.14
C ALA A 342 -10.02 0.89 11.18
N PRO A 343 -9.29 1.36 12.21
CA PRO A 343 -9.74 2.28 13.25
C PRO A 343 -9.90 3.73 12.75
N TYR A 344 -10.47 4.60 13.58
CA TYR A 344 -10.91 5.94 13.22
C TYR A 344 -9.98 7.05 13.72
N PHE A 345 -10.14 8.23 13.11
CA PHE A 345 -9.32 9.44 13.31
C PHE A 345 -7.89 9.34 12.79
N HIS A 346 -7.15 10.45 12.85
CA HIS A 346 -5.79 10.58 12.32
C HIS A 346 -4.77 9.71 13.08
N ASN A 347 -5.10 9.26 14.29
CA ASN A 347 -4.26 8.43 15.14
C ASN A 347 -4.80 6.99 15.32
N GLY A 348 -5.95 6.65 14.73
CA GLY A 348 -6.53 5.32 14.88
C GLY A 348 -7.03 4.99 16.30
N ARG A 349 -7.42 5.99 17.11
CA ARG A 349 -7.77 5.79 18.53
C ARG A 349 -8.99 4.91 18.82
N PHE A 350 -9.95 4.81 17.90
CA PHE A 350 -11.18 4.05 18.12
C PHE A 350 -11.39 2.97 17.07
N ASP A 351 -11.85 1.79 17.49
CA ASP A 351 -12.03 0.63 16.63
C ASP A 351 -13.44 0.56 16.03
N SER A 352 -14.41 1.25 16.65
CA SER A 352 -15.83 1.16 16.27
C SER A 352 -16.49 2.52 16.01
N LEU A 353 -17.54 2.51 15.16
CA LEU A 353 -18.37 3.69 14.92
C LEU A 353 -19.14 4.08 16.19
N GLU A 354 -19.47 3.11 17.04
CA GLU A 354 -20.08 3.31 18.34
C GLU A 354 -19.21 4.20 19.23
N GLU A 355 -17.90 3.90 19.35
CA GLU A 355 -16.96 4.74 20.09
C GLU A 355 -16.81 6.14 19.50
N VAL A 356 -16.83 6.26 18.17
CA VAL A 356 -16.83 7.57 17.48
C VAL A 356 -18.07 8.38 17.84
N VAL A 357 -19.26 7.74 17.86
CA VAL A 357 -20.50 8.42 18.26
C VAL A 357 -20.45 8.83 19.73
N GLU A 358 -19.95 7.97 20.61
CA GLU A 358 -19.78 8.31 22.03
C GLU A 358 -18.77 9.46 22.23
N PHE A 359 -17.74 9.56 21.40
CA PHE A 359 -16.76 10.65 21.44
C PHE A 359 -17.41 12.00 21.12
N TYR A 360 -18.21 12.06 20.05
CA TYR A 360 -18.92 13.28 19.72
C TYR A 360 -20.07 13.58 20.69
N ASP A 361 -20.76 12.57 21.22
CA ASP A 361 -21.87 12.76 22.16
C ASP A 361 -21.45 13.42 23.47
N ARG A 362 -20.23 13.13 23.95
CA ARG A 362 -19.65 13.78 25.13
C ARG A 362 -18.93 15.10 24.84
N GLY A 363 -18.81 15.48 23.57
CA GLY A 363 -18.25 16.77 23.15
C GLY A 363 -16.72 16.82 23.07
N GLY A 364 -16.06 15.73 22.68
CA GLY A 364 -14.61 15.64 22.68
C GLY A 364 -14.02 15.31 24.05
N ASP A 365 -12.72 14.99 24.08
CA ASP A 365 -12.01 14.59 25.30
C ASP A 365 -11.09 15.70 25.83
N PHE A 366 -10.69 16.65 24.98
CA PHE A 366 -9.75 17.73 25.31
C PHE A 366 -10.31 19.10 24.90
N ASP A 367 -10.10 20.09 25.76
CA ASP A 367 -10.53 21.47 25.54
C ASP A 367 -9.33 22.35 25.13
N ALA A 368 -9.58 23.33 24.26
CA ALA A 368 -8.61 24.35 23.86
C ALA A 368 -9.32 25.58 23.29
N ASN A 369 -8.63 26.72 23.20
CA ASN A 369 -9.21 27.97 22.70
C ASN A 369 -9.74 27.87 21.26
N ASN A 370 -9.15 27.01 20.44
CA ASN A 370 -9.53 26.79 19.04
C ASN A 370 -10.43 25.55 18.84
N LEU A 371 -11.00 24.98 19.91
CA LEU A 371 -11.97 23.90 19.80
C LEU A 371 -13.18 24.34 18.96
N ALA A 372 -13.49 23.56 17.91
CA ALA A 372 -14.58 23.90 17.01
C ALA A 372 -15.91 23.99 17.77
N ASN A 373 -16.65 25.09 17.58
CA ASN A 373 -17.89 25.41 18.31
C ASN A 373 -18.99 24.33 18.22
N GLN A 374 -18.93 23.48 17.20
CA GLN A 374 -19.84 22.36 16.97
C GLN A 374 -19.58 21.19 17.93
N ILE A 375 -18.39 21.10 18.50
CA ILE A 375 -17.96 20.05 19.41
C ILE A 375 -18.44 20.41 20.83
N ARG A 376 -19.48 19.72 21.27
CA ARG A 376 -20.17 19.96 22.55
C ARG A 376 -21.01 18.73 22.92
N PRO A 377 -21.37 18.53 24.20
CA PRO A 377 -22.24 17.44 24.59
C PRO A 377 -23.58 17.46 23.83
N LEU A 378 -23.95 16.35 23.20
CA LEU A 378 -25.15 16.21 22.38
C LEU A 378 -26.33 15.61 23.18
N ASN A 379 -26.05 14.82 24.22
CA ASN A 379 -27.03 14.15 25.08
C ASN A 379 -27.98 13.23 24.28
N LEU A 380 -27.42 12.44 23.37
CA LEU A 380 -28.16 11.50 22.55
C LEU A 380 -28.61 10.29 23.38
N ASP A 381 -29.85 9.84 23.15
CA ASP A 381 -30.31 8.57 23.68
C ASP A 381 -29.77 7.37 22.86
N ASP A 382 -29.88 6.16 23.42
CA ASP A 382 -29.37 4.94 22.81
C ASP A 382 -29.96 4.67 21.41
N ASN A 383 -31.22 5.05 21.18
CA ASN A 383 -31.86 4.87 19.87
C ASN A 383 -31.29 5.84 18.83
N GLN A 384 -31.05 7.09 19.23
CA GLN A 384 -30.42 8.10 18.37
C GLN A 384 -28.98 7.69 18.00
N LYS A 385 -28.22 7.19 18.98
CA LYS A 385 -26.86 6.67 18.74
C LYS A 385 -26.88 5.48 17.78
N ALA A 386 -27.75 4.50 18.01
CA ALA A 386 -27.90 3.35 17.13
C ALA A 386 -28.33 3.75 15.71
N ALA A 387 -29.23 4.74 15.58
CA ALA A 387 -29.67 5.26 14.29
C ALA A 387 -28.52 5.96 13.54
N LEU A 388 -27.70 6.78 14.21
CA LEU A 388 -26.51 7.41 13.62
C LEU A 388 -25.52 6.37 13.09
N VAL A 389 -25.23 5.33 13.89
CA VAL A 389 -24.36 4.22 13.45
C VAL A 389 -24.96 3.50 12.24
N ALA A 390 -26.27 3.23 12.23
CA ALA A 390 -26.95 2.62 11.09
C ALA A 390 -26.80 3.49 9.83
N PHE A 391 -26.96 4.81 9.95
CA PHE A 391 -26.76 5.76 8.86
C PHE A 391 -25.33 5.74 8.32
N MET A 392 -24.31 5.71 9.19
CA MET A 392 -22.90 5.70 8.77
C MET A 392 -22.42 4.37 8.20
N ARG A 393 -23.19 3.28 8.36
CA ARG A 393 -22.88 1.96 7.82
C ARG A 393 -23.29 1.82 6.36
N ARG A 394 -24.40 1.13 6.13
CA ARG A 394 -24.87 0.76 4.79
C ARG A 394 -25.10 1.98 3.91
N PRO A 395 -25.78 3.06 4.36
CA PRO A 395 -26.08 4.20 3.49
C PRO A 395 -24.85 4.89 2.91
N LEU A 396 -23.70 4.86 3.60
CA LEU A 396 -22.48 5.54 3.15
C LEU A 396 -21.47 4.59 2.48
N THR A 397 -21.77 3.29 2.39
CA THR A 397 -20.83 2.28 1.85
C THR A 397 -21.17 1.95 0.41
N ASP A 398 -20.22 2.16 -0.50
CA ASP A 398 -20.37 1.84 -1.91
C ASP A 398 -20.24 0.32 -2.11
N PRO A 399 -21.25 -0.37 -2.65
CA PRO A 399 -21.20 -1.82 -2.84
C PRO A 399 -20.04 -2.30 -3.72
N ARG A 400 -19.56 -1.45 -4.65
CA ARG A 400 -18.41 -1.79 -5.50
C ARG A 400 -17.12 -1.85 -4.69
N VAL A 401 -16.95 -0.93 -3.75
CA VAL A 401 -15.80 -0.89 -2.84
C VAL A 401 -15.81 -2.12 -1.93
N ALA A 402 -16.95 -2.38 -1.29
CA ALA A 402 -17.11 -3.53 -0.39
C ALA A 402 -16.89 -4.88 -1.09
N ALA A 403 -17.24 -4.97 -2.38
CA ALA A 403 -17.07 -6.18 -3.18
C ALA A 403 -15.75 -6.23 -3.97
N GLY A 404 -14.87 -5.21 -3.86
CA GLY A 404 -13.62 -5.14 -4.62
C GLY A 404 -13.82 -5.14 -6.14
N LEU A 405 -14.90 -4.53 -6.62
CA LEU A 405 -15.22 -4.43 -8.05
C LEU A 405 -14.52 -3.23 -8.68
N ALA A 406 -14.25 -3.30 -9.98
CA ALA A 406 -13.66 -2.19 -10.72
C ALA A 406 -14.45 -0.87 -10.53
N PRO A 407 -13.75 0.28 -10.40
CA PRO A 407 -12.30 0.47 -10.51
C PRO A 407 -11.49 0.16 -9.23
N PHE A 408 -12.11 -0.40 -8.20
CA PHE A 408 -11.51 -0.66 -6.88
C PHE A 408 -10.87 -2.05 -6.74
N ASP A 409 -10.85 -2.83 -7.82
CA ASP A 409 -10.28 -4.18 -7.88
C ASP A 409 -8.75 -4.13 -7.71
N PRO A 410 -8.17 -4.71 -6.65
CA PRO A 410 -6.74 -4.71 -6.42
C PRO A 410 -6.04 -5.90 -7.11
N PRO A 411 -4.76 -5.77 -7.50
CA PRO A 411 -3.85 -6.91 -7.58
C PRO A 411 -3.67 -7.59 -6.22
N THR A 412 -3.26 -8.85 -6.22
CA THR A 412 -2.73 -9.49 -5.00
C THR A 412 -1.26 -9.15 -4.86
N LEU A 413 -0.92 -8.35 -3.86
CA LEU A 413 0.46 -7.94 -3.56
C LEU A 413 1.32 -9.12 -3.07
N TYR A 414 2.62 -9.03 -3.27
CA TYR A 414 3.58 -9.98 -2.72
C TYR A 414 3.46 -10.07 -1.19
N ALA A 415 3.40 -8.94 -0.49
CA ALA A 415 3.29 -8.90 0.96
C ALA A 415 1.99 -9.54 1.51
N ASP A 416 0.96 -9.69 0.67
CA ASP A 416 -0.31 -10.36 1.02
C ASP A 416 -0.36 -11.83 0.55
N SER A 417 0.67 -12.31 -0.15
CA SER A 417 0.69 -13.61 -0.82
C SER A 417 1.32 -14.71 0.02
N SER A 418 1.18 -15.95 -0.46
CA SER A 418 1.89 -17.12 0.09
C SER A 418 3.39 -17.16 -0.23
N ARG A 419 3.91 -16.19 -1.01
CA ARG A 419 5.32 -16.10 -1.42
C ARG A 419 6.23 -15.43 -0.38
N VAL A 420 5.66 -14.77 0.63
CA VAL A 420 6.43 -14.17 1.73
C VAL A 420 7.15 -15.28 2.51
N PRO A 421 8.45 -15.11 2.88
CA PRO A 421 9.13 -16.05 3.73
C PRO A 421 8.35 -16.37 5.01
N VAL A 422 8.30 -17.65 5.35
CA VAL A 422 7.57 -18.14 6.53
C VAL A 422 8.58 -18.55 7.59
N ILE A 423 8.46 -17.98 8.79
CA ILE A 423 9.26 -18.38 9.95
C ILE A 423 8.51 -19.48 10.70
N GLU A 424 9.14 -20.64 10.87
CA GLU A 424 8.52 -21.81 11.50
C GLU A 424 9.51 -22.67 12.29
N GLY A 425 8.96 -23.65 13.02
CA GLY A 425 9.74 -24.55 13.87
C GLY A 425 10.29 -23.87 15.13
N THR A 426 11.29 -24.51 15.73
CA THR A 426 11.96 -24.01 16.94
C THR A 426 13.42 -23.69 16.64
N GLY A 427 13.96 -22.69 17.34
CA GLY A 427 15.39 -22.42 17.42
C GLY A 427 16.01 -23.02 18.68
N ARG A 428 17.12 -22.41 19.10
CA ARG A 428 17.81 -22.69 20.37
C ARG A 428 18.18 -21.37 21.03
N ALA A 429 17.70 -21.19 22.25
CA ALA A 429 18.00 -20.01 23.05
C ALA A 429 19.48 -19.94 23.45
N GLY A 430 19.99 -18.71 23.55
CA GLY A 430 21.31 -18.38 24.05
C GLY A 430 21.31 -17.94 25.50
N SER A 431 22.27 -17.08 25.83
CA SER A 431 22.38 -16.39 27.10
C SER A 431 21.04 -15.75 27.49
N GLY A 432 20.71 -15.80 28.77
CA GLY A 432 19.44 -15.24 29.27
C GLY A 432 18.18 -16.00 28.82
N ASN A 433 18.33 -17.19 28.22
CA ASN A 433 17.24 -17.97 27.63
C ASN A 433 16.47 -17.17 26.55
N LEU A 434 17.19 -16.31 25.82
CA LEU A 434 16.66 -15.56 24.68
C LEU A 434 16.97 -16.29 23.39
N GLU A 435 15.93 -16.57 22.62
CA GLU A 435 16.05 -17.16 21.29
C GLU A 435 16.21 -16.02 20.26
N PRO A 436 17.28 -16.02 19.44
CA PRO A 436 17.42 -15.03 18.39
C PRO A 436 16.28 -15.18 17.38
N ARG A 437 15.85 -14.08 16.79
CA ARG A 437 14.74 -14.02 15.84
C ARG A 437 15.27 -13.67 14.45
N ALA A 438 14.94 -14.50 13.46
CA ALA A 438 15.18 -14.16 12.06
C ALA A 438 14.12 -13.16 11.56
N ILE A 439 14.50 -12.33 10.60
CA ILE A 439 13.60 -11.43 9.87
C ILE A 439 13.91 -11.62 8.38
N ALA A 440 12.91 -12.02 7.62
CA ALA A 440 12.99 -12.23 6.18
C ALA A 440 11.64 -11.80 5.58
N LEU A 441 11.59 -10.59 5.01
CA LEU A 441 10.34 -9.96 4.57
C LEU A 441 10.34 -9.64 3.09
N GLU A 442 11.52 -9.48 2.50
CA GLU A 442 11.69 -9.01 1.12
C GLU A 442 11.46 -10.11 0.08
N PRO A 443 11.03 -9.75 -1.15
CA PRO A 443 10.76 -10.71 -2.21
C PRO A 443 12.02 -11.46 -2.64
N PRO A 444 12.04 -12.82 -2.54
CA PRO A 444 13.09 -13.63 -3.14
C PRO A 444 12.85 -13.79 -4.66
N ILE A 445 12.74 -12.69 -5.39
CA ILE A 445 12.58 -12.73 -6.86
C ILE A 445 13.94 -12.88 -7.54
N ALA A 446 14.01 -13.67 -8.62
CA ALA A 446 15.21 -13.79 -9.43
C ALA A 446 15.59 -12.43 -10.03
N GLY A 447 16.87 -12.08 -9.99
CA GLY A 447 17.36 -10.75 -10.36
C GLY A 447 17.23 -9.71 -9.26
N ASN A 448 16.73 -10.05 -8.06
CA ASN A 448 16.79 -9.14 -6.92
C ASN A 448 18.23 -8.98 -6.44
N ASP A 449 18.74 -7.75 -6.51
CA ASP A 449 20.10 -7.43 -6.06
C ASP A 449 20.21 -7.24 -4.53
N SER A 450 19.08 -7.16 -3.82
CA SER A 450 19.06 -6.73 -2.43
C SER A 450 18.20 -7.57 -1.51
N PHE A 451 17.98 -8.88 -1.75
CA PHE A 451 17.18 -9.74 -0.85
C PHE A 451 17.81 -9.81 0.55
N THR A 452 17.25 -9.04 1.49
CA THR A 452 17.82 -8.85 2.82
C THR A 452 17.19 -9.78 3.84
N VAL A 453 18.07 -10.45 4.58
CA VAL A 453 17.71 -11.26 5.75
C VAL A 453 18.45 -10.75 6.97
N ALA A 454 17.77 -10.73 8.11
CA ALA A 454 18.26 -10.14 9.34
C ALA A 454 18.07 -11.07 10.53
N VAL A 455 18.78 -10.76 11.61
CA VAL A 455 18.67 -11.39 12.93
C VAL A 455 18.65 -10.32 14.01
N THR A 456 17.82 -10.54 15.02
CA THR A 456 17.76 -9.74 16.26
C THR A 456 17.73 -10.67 17.47
N ASP A 457 17.80 -10.09 18.67
CA ASP A 457 17.66 -10.76 19.96
C ASP A 457 18.81 -11.77 20.23
N GLY A 458 19.93 -11.61 19.51
CA GLY A 458 21.16 -12.37 19.71
C GLY A 458 22.07 -11.77 20.79
N LEU A 459 23.24 -12.35 20.97
CA LEU A 459 24.30 -11.80 21.82
C LEU A 459 25.04 -10.67 21.07
N GLY A 460 24.94 -9.44 21.55
CA GLY A 460 25.59 -8.28 20.92
C GLY A 460 27.11 -8.39 20.93
N GLY A 461 27.75 -8.11 19.79
CA GLY A 461 29.19 -8.28 19.56
C GLY A 461 29.62 -9.72 19.23
N ALA A 462 28.71 -10.68 19.20
CA ALA A 462 29.02 -12.06 18.82
C ALA A 462 29.16 -12.22 17.30
N SER A 463 29.94 -13.21 16.86
CA SER A 463 29.90 -13.70 15.49
C SER A 463 28.57 -14.43 15.25
N ALA A 464 27.90 -14.10 14.16
CA ALA A 464 26.69 -14.74 13.70
C ALA A 464 26.86 -15.21 12.25
N VAL A 465 26.40 -16.42 11.97
CA VAL A 465 26.50 -17.04 10.66
C VAL A 465 25.11 -17.29 10.11
N LEU A 466 24.83 -16.72 8.95
CA LEU A 466 23.69 -17.05 8.12
C LEU A 466 24.03 -18.26 7.26
N VAL A 467 23.19 -19.30 7.33
CA VAL A 467 23.25 -20.46 6.43
C VAL A 467 21.90 -20.59 5.74
N ILE A 468 21.90 -20.59 4.41
CA ILE A 468 20.73 -20.87 3.57
C ILE A 468 21.05 -22.05 2.66
N ASP A 469 20.19 -23.06 2.72
CA ASP A 469 20.38 -24.35 2.05
C ASP A 469 19.07 -24.89 1.42
N ASP A 470 19.18 -25.93 0.61
CA ASP A 470 18.07 -26.60 -0.11
C ASP A 470 17.22 -27.51 0.80
N ARG A 471 17.67 -27.68 2.04
CA ARG A 471 17.02 -28.40 3.14
C ARG A 471 17.28 -27.64 4.44
N ASP A 472 16.40 -27.80 5.43
CA ASP A 472 16.60 -27.16 6.74
C ASP A 472 18.00 -27.49 7.31
N PRO A 473 18.88 -26.49 7.50
CA PRO A 473 20.21 -26.68 8.10
C PRO A 473 20.16 -27.26 9.53
N GLY A 474 19.01 -27.13 10.20
CA GLY A 474 18.71 -27.73 11.48
C GLY A 474 19.33 -27.00 12.68
N VAL A 475 18.88 -27.37 13.88
CA VAL A 475 19.42 -26.85 15.15
C VAL A 475 20.56 -27.78 15.62
N THR A 476 21.73 -27.65 15.00
CA THR A 476 22.89 -28.51 15.24
C THR A 476 23.78 -27.99 16.38
N ALA A 477 24.59 -28.86 16.97
CA ALA A 477 25.58 -28.45 17.99
C ALA A 477 26.67 -27.53 17.40
N ASP A 478 27.14 -27.87 16.19
CA ASP A 478 28.12 -27.07 15.45
C ASP A 478 27.43 -26.21 14.38
N ILE A 479 28.02 -25.06 14.05
CA ILE A 479 27.58 -24.22 12.92
C ILE A 479 27.93 -24.96 11.62
N PRO A 480 26.99 -25.14 10.66
CA PRO A 480 27.30 -25.66 9.34
C PRO A 480 28.46 -24.91 8.68
N THR A 481 29.25 -25.58 7.85
CA THR A 481 30.44 -24.98 7.20
C THR A 481 30.16 -24.38 5.82
N SER A 482 28.96 -24.58 5.30
CA SER A 482 28.50 -24.10 4.00
C SER A 482 26.96 -24.13 3.94
N GLY A 483 26.39 -23.42 2.97
CA GLY A 483 25.00 -23.58 2.53
C GLY A 483 24.96 -23.54 1.01
N THR A 484 24.05 -24.29 0.39
CA THR A 484 23.96 -24.36 -1.08
C THR A 484 23.53 -23.04 -1.73
N PHE A 485 22.76 -22.21 -1.01
CA PHE A 485 22.32 -20.90 -1.48
C PHE A 485 23.20 -19.77 -0.93
N ALA A 486 23.39 -19.72 0.39
CA ALA A 486 24.22 -18.69 1.01
C ALA A 486 24.90 -19.17 2.29
N TYR A 487 26.11 -18.65 2.49
CA TYR A 487 26.85 -18.72 3.75
C TYR A 487 27.49 -17.37 3.99
N ARG A 488 27.15 -16.70 5.09
CA ARG A 488 27.66 -15.36 5.43
C ARG A 488 27.92 -15.27 6.92
N GLU A 489 29.10 -14.79 7.28
CA GLU A 489 29.46 -14.51 8.67
C GLU A 489 29.52 -13.00 8.87
N ILE A 490 28.87 -12.52 9.93
CA ILE A 490 28.89 -11.12 10.36
C ILE A 490 29.19 -11.05 11.85
N THR A 491 29.56 -9.87 12.33
CA THR A 491 29.57 -9.57 13.76
C THR A 491 28.29 -8.80 14.09
N LEU A 492 27.52 -9.29 15.06
CA LEU A 492 26.30 -8.61 15.50
C LEU A 492 26.66 -7.26 16.13
N GLN A 493 25.89 -6.25 15.76
CA GLN A 493 25.90 -4.94 16.40
C GLN A 493 25.23 -5.02 17.78
N GLY A 494 25.28 -3.92 18.54
CA GLY A 494 24.77 -3.86 19.92
C GLY A 494 25.71 -4.51 20.93
N SER A 495 25.31 -4.52 22.21
CA SER A 495 26.14 -5.05 23.30
C SER A 495 25.32 -5.80 24.35
N GLY A 496 25.75 -7.02 24.67
CA GLY A 496 25.17 -7.83 25.73
C GLY A 496 24.02 -8.72 25.28
N THR A 497 23.45 -9.45 26.24
CA THR A 497 22.45 -10.49 26.04
C THR A 497 21.15 -9.93 25.45
N GLY A 498 20.71 -10.48 24.31
CA GLY A 498 19.45 -10.11 23.66
C GLY A 498 19.45 -8.77 22.92
N GLN A 499 20.61 -8.12 22.83
CA GLN A 499 20.75 -6.80 22.18
C GLN A 499 21.52 -6.90 20.85
N GLY A 500 21.86 -8.12 20.43
CA GLY A 500 22.59 -8.39 19.21
C GLY A 500 21.68 -8.38 17.99
N TYR A 501 22.05 -7.60 16.97
CA TYR A 501 21.34 -7.53 15.71
C TYR A 501 22.28 -7.39 14.50
N GLY A 502 21.80 -7.75 13.32
CA GLY A 502 22.54 -7.62 12.08
C GLY A 502 21.73 -8.09 10.88
N SER A 503 22.18 -7.74 9.69
CA SER A 503 21.53 -8.09 8.44
C SER A 503 22.54 -8.36 7.34
N VAL A 504 22.10 -9.07 6.30
CA VAL A 504 22.87 -9.38 5.10
C VAL A 504 21.93 -9.27 3.91
N SER A 505 22.32 -8.46 2.93
CA SER A 505 21.66 -8.38 1.63
C SER A 505 22.32 -9.36 0.64
N LEU A 506 21.50 -10.15 -0.03
CA LEU A 506 21.91 -11.20 -0.95
C LEU A 506 21.42 -10.88 -2.36
N GLN A 507 22.32 -11.02 -3.34
CA GLN A 507 21.92 -11.05 -4.74
C GLN A 507 21.34 -12.41 -5.10
N ILE A 508 20.20 -12.42 -5.79
CA ILE A 508 19.57 -13.62 -6.33
C ILE A 508 19.82 -13.65 -7.84
N ASP A 509 20.89 -14.33 -8.26
CA ASP A 509 21.27 -14.42 -9.68
C ASP A 509 20.13 -15.00 -10.55
N GLY A 510 19.73 -14.26 -11.59
CA GLY A 510 18.69 -14.69 -12.53
C GLY A 510 19.03 -15.93 -13.37
N GLY A 511 20.29 -16.35 -13.41
CA GLY A 511 20.79 -17.46 -14.24
C GLY A 511 21.11 -18.78 -13.52
N ARG A 512 21.10 -18.81 -12.17
CA ARG A 512 21.60 -19.97 -11.40
C ARG A 512 20.73 -20.49 -10.27
N SER A 513 19.69 -19.79 -9.85
CA SER A 513 18.74 -20.41 -8.94
C SER A 513 17.91 -21.42 -9.73
N PRO A 514 17.64 -22.64 -9.23
CA PRO A 514 16.35 -23.21 -9.53
C PRO A 514 15.36 -22.17 -9.04
N ALA A 515 14.81 -21.37 -9.95
CA ALA A 515 13.46 -20.86 -9.73
C ALA A 515 12.63 -22.13 -9.40
N ASP A 516 11.74 -22.05 -8.43
CA ASP A 516 11.03 -23.21 -7.83
C ASP A 516 11.83 -24.02 -6.79
N GLY A 517 13.07 -23.67 -6.47
CA GLY A 517 13.78 -24.22 -5.32
C GLY A 517 13.19 -23.69 -4.01
N GLN A 518 12.77 -24.60 -3.13
CA GLN A 518 12.47 -24.24 -1.74
C GLN A 518 13.78 -24.18 -0.95
N PHE A 519 14.00 -23.05 -0.29
CA PHE A 519 15.20 -22.81 0.50
C PHE A 519 14.84 -22.59 1.96
N PHE A 520 15.79 -22.93 2.83
CA PHE A 520 15.65 -22.86 4.28
C PHE A 520 16.86 -22.14 4.85
N GLY A 521 16.60 -21.10 5.64
CA GLY A 521 17.63 -20.31 6.27
C GLY A 521 17.57 -20.33 7.79
N ARG A 522 18.74 -20.31 8.43
CA ARG A 522 18.89 -20.10 9.87
C ARG A 522 20.07 -19.18 10.15
N TRP A 523 19.94 -18.43 11.25
CA TRP A 523 21.06 -17.73 11.85
C TRP A 523 21.60 -18.52 13.04
N TYR A 524 22.93 -18.63 13.11
CA TYR A 524 23.67 -19.25 14.19
C TYR A 524 24.53 -18.21 14.88
N VAL A 525 24.21 -17.85 16.13
CA VAL A 525 24.91 -16.82 16.90
C VAL A 525 25.81 -17.49 17.92
N ARG A 526 27.12 -17.22 17.90
CA ARG A 526 28.05 -17.75 18.89
C ARG A 526 27.74 -17.17 20.26
N ASP A 527 27.31 -18.02 21.19
CA ASP A 527 26.85 -17.62 22.51
C ASP A 527 27.18 -18.73 23.52
N ASN A 528 28.15 -18.47 24.40
CA ASN A 528 28.59 -19.45 25.41
C ASN A 528 27.50 -19.81 26.44
N GLY A 529 26.42 -19.03 26.53
CA GLY A 529 25.25 -19.33 27.36
C GLY A 529 24.25 -20.26 26.69
N ALA A 530 24.38 -20.53 25.38
CA ALA A 530 23.57 -21.51 24.66
C ALA A 530 24.06 -22.94 24.92
N ASP A 531 23.15 -23.92 24.85
CA ASP A 531 23.56 -25.32 24.76
C ASP A 531 24.39 -25.56 23.47
N GLY A 532 25.56 -26.17 23.60
CA GLY A 532 26.53 -26.30 22.50
C GLY A 532 27.24 -24.99 22.10
N GLY A 533 27.05 -23.88 22.82
CA GLY A 533 27.77 -22.62 22.59
C GLY A 533 27.29 -21.79 21.38
N VAL A 534 26.13 -22.14 20.82
CA VAL A 534 25.55 -21.45 19.65
C VAL A 534 24.04 -21.28 19.83
N ALA A 535 23.52 -20.06 19.85
CA ALA A 535 22.07 -19.81 19.75
C ALA A 535 21.63 -19.90 18.28
N VAL A 536 20.41 -20.35 18.00
CA VAL A 536 19.92 -20.59 16.63
C VAL A 536 18.51 -20.05 16.48
N THR A 537 18.21 -19.36 15.38
CA THR A 537 16.84 -18.91 15.09
C THR A 537 15.93 -20.10 14.73
N PRO A 538 14.60 -19.96 14.79
CA PRO A 538 13.70 -20.76 13.97
C PRO A 538 14.11 -20.70 12.49
N VAL A 539 13.64 -21.67 11.70
CA VAL A 539 13.94 -21.68 10.26
C VAL A 539 13.04 -20.67 9.56
N PHE A 540 13.60 -19.90 8.63
CA PHE A 540 12.80 -19.17 7.65
C PHE A 540 12.83 -19.91 6.32
N ARG A 541 11.65 -20.19 5.77
CA ARG A 541 11.46 -20.94 4.53
C ARG A 541 10.94 -20.00 3.45
N PHE A 542 11.51 -20.08 2.25
CA PHE A 542 11.08 -19.28 1.11
C PHE A 542 11.27 -20.04 -0.21
N SER A 543 10.76 -19.48 -1.30
CA SER A 543 10.95 -20.03 -2.65
C SER A 543 11.29 -18.91 -3.60
N VAL A 544 12.34 -19.11 -4.40
CA VAL A 544 12.73 -18.12 -5.42
C VAL A 544 11.73 -18.17 -6.57
N PHE A 545 11.16 -17.02 -6.91
CA PHE A 545 10.18 -16.89 -8.00
C PHE A 545 10.67 -15.95 -9.11
N ARG A 546 10.02 -15.97 -10.27
CA ARG A 546 10.24 -15.04 -11.39
C ARG A 546 9.00 -14.19 -11.61
N ALA A 547 9.18 -13.05 -12.29
CA ALA A 547 8.06 -12.23 -12.74
C ALA A 547 7.14 -13.07 -13.66
N ALA A 548 5.83 -12.87 -13.57
CA ALA A 548 4.84 -13.65 -14.32
C ALA A 548 5.01 -13.58 -15.86
N SER A 549 5.71 -12.56 -16.37
CA SER A 549 6.02 -12.37 -17.79
C SER A 549 7.30 -13.09 -18.26
N GLU A 550 8.11 -13.65 -17.36
CA GLU A 550 9.22 -14.51 -17.74
C GLU A 550 8.71 -15.94 -17.95
N SER A 551 8.41 -16.30 -19.20
CA SER A 551 8.11 -17.68 -19.54
C SER A 551 9.31 -18.58 -19.25
N TRP A 552 9.04 -19.77 -18.69
CA TRP A 552 10.03 -20.77 -18.30
C TRP A 552 10.86 -21.39 -19.44
N CYS A 553 10.53 -21.04 -20.66
CA CYS A 553 11.32 -21.23 -21.86
C CYS A 553 11.02 -20.01 -22.72
N GLY A 554 12.04 -19.36 -23.30
CA GLY A 554 11.80 -18.46 -24.43
C GLY A 554 11.16 -19.29 -25.53
N THR A 555 9.85 -19.18 -25.71
CA THR A 555 9.10 -19.78 -26.81
C THR A 555 9.20 -18.94 -28.07
N ASP A 556 10.32 -18.23 -28.23
CA ASP A 556 10.70 -17.45 -29.40
C ASP A 556 11.84 -18.22 -30.08
N PHE A 557 11.47 -19.29 -30.78
CA PHE A 557 12.46 -20.18 -31.42
C PHE A 557 12.98 -19.61 -32.75
N ASP A 558 12.32 -18.59 -33.29
CA ASP A 558 12.73 -17.92 -34.53
C ASP A 558 13.38 -16.53 -34.32
N GLY A 559 13.44 -16.04 -33.08
CA GLY A 559 14.18 -14.86 -32.67
C GLY A 559 13.46 -13.54 -32.97
N ASP A 560 12.15 -13.57 -33.17
CA ASP A 560 11.31 -12.41 -33.51
C ASP A 560 10.70 -11.71 -32.28
N ARG A 561 10.92 -12.27 -31.08
CA ARG A 561 10.46 -11.79 -29.77
C ARG A 561 8.95 -11.79 -29.59
N THR A 562 8.24 -12.62 -30.35
CA THR A 562 6.81 -12.84 -30.18
C THR A 562 6.51 -14.32 -29.99
N THR A 563 5.45 -14.65 -29.26
CA THR A 563 4.96 -16.03 -29.17
C THR A 563 3.87 -16.24 -30.21
N SER A 564 4.17 -17.02 -31.24
CA SER A 564 3.31 -17.19 -32.41
C SER A 564 2.89 -18.66 -32.65
N VAL A 565 1.97 -18.86 -33.59
CA VAL A 565 1.58 -20.21 -34.05
C VAL A 565 2.72 -20.94 -34.77
N LEU A 566 3.78 -20.25 -35.18
CA LEU A 566 4.98 -20.86 -35.76
C LEU A 566 5.85 -21.48 -34.65
N ASP A 567 5.88 -20.91 -33.45
CA ASP A 567 6.55 -21.49 -32.27
C ASP A 567 5.80 -22.72 -31.73
N LEU A 568 4.46 -22.68 -31.81
CA LEU A 568 3.57 -23.78 -31.40
C LEU A 568 3.57 -24.97 -32.37
N ALA A 569 4.07 -24.83 -33.60
CA ALA A 569 4.05 -25.90 -34.59
C ALA A 569 4.96 -27.10 -34.22
N PHE A 570 5.86 -26.93 -33.23
CA PHE A 570 6.76 -27.99 -32.75
C PHE A 570 6.24 -28.79 -31.55
N ILE A 571 5.23 -28.29 -30.81
CA ILE A 571 4.76 -28.90 -29.55
C ILE A 571 3.45 -29.70 -29.71
N VAL A 572 2.81 -29.67 -30.89
CA VAL A 572 1.53 -30.34 -31.11
C VAL A 572 1.73 -31.78 -31.62
N ASN A 573 2.07 -32.71 -30.72
CA ASN A 573 1.64 -34.13 -30.69
C ASN A 573 2.66 -35.11 -30.04
N ASP A 574 3.14 -34.90 -28.81
CA ASP A 574 3.65 -36.06 -28.06
C ASP A 574 3.49 -35.88 -26.54
N THR A 575 2.83 -36.84 -25.90
CA THR A 575 2.50 -36.87 -24.46
C THR A 575 3.51 -37.70 -23.66
N ARG A 576 4.81 -37.59 -23.96
CA ARG A 576 5.86 -38.35 -23.23
C ARG A 576 6.78 -37.43 -22.42
N PRO A 577 7.22 -37.84 -21.21
CA PRO A 577 7.96 -36.99 -20.29
C PRO A 577 9.46 -37.08 -20.58
N CYS A 578 10.03 -36.06 -21.20
CA CYS A 578 11.48 -35.84 -21.24
C CYS A 578 11.77 -34.37 -20.96
N PRO A 579 12.68 -34.04 -20.01
CA PRO A 579 13.08 -32.66 -19.77
C PRO A 579 13.99 -32.17 -20.91
N VAL A 580 13.63 -31.05 -21.53
CA VAL A 580 14.50 -30.32 -22.46
C VAL A 580 15.36 -29.35 -21.64
N PRO A 581 16.70 -29.26 -21.83
CA PRO A 581 17.50 -28.25 -21.15
C PRO A 581 17.13 -26.85 -21.62
N CYS A 582 16.92 -25.92 -20.68
CA CYS A 582 16.51 -24.53 -20.92
C CYS A 582 17.64 -23.62 -21.45
N ALA A 583 18.50 -24.10 -22.35
CA ALA A 583 19.53 -23.29 -22.99
C ALA A 583 19.16 -23.10 -24.46
N GLY A 584 19.04 -21.85 -24.92
CA GLY A 584 18.82 -21.54 -26.33
C GLY A 584 20.03 -21.90 -27.21
N ASP A 585 21.22 -21.87 -26.62
CA ASP A 585 22.49 -22.28 -27.23
C ASP A 585 22.90 -23.63 -26.63
N ILE A 586 22.39 -24.71 -27.24
CA ILE A 586 22.56 -26.10 -26.80
C ILE A 586 23.96 -26.60 -27.16
N ASP A 587 24.55 -26.07 -28.22
CA ASP A 587 25.88 -26.46 -28.70
C ASP A 587 27.03 -25.61 -28.13
N ALA A 588 26.70 -24.57 -27.34
CA ALA A 588 27.62 -23.62 -26.72
C ALA A 588 28.47 -22.82 -27.73
N SER A 589 27.94 -22.57 -28.93
CA SER A 589 28.58 -21.81 -29.99
C SER A 589 28.47 -20.30 -29.83
N GLY A 590 27.57 -19.82 -28.96
CA GLY A 590 27.24 -18.42 -28.75
C GLY A 590 26.20 -17.85 -29.71
N ALA A 591 25.58 -18.68 -30.56
CA ALA A 591 24.47 -18.32 -31.43
C ALA A 591 23.30 -19.30 -31.21
N VAL A 592 22.07 -18.82 -31.37
CA VAL A 592 20.87 -19.68 -31.36
C VAL A 592 20.44 -19.87 -32.81
N ASP A 593 20.73 -21.03 -33.39
CA ASP A 593 20.46 -21.32 -34.79
C ASP A 593 20.04 -22.78 -35.07
N GLY A 594 20.01 -23.17 -36.35
CA GLY A 594 19.59 -24.52 -36.76
C GLY A 594 20.49 -25.64 -36.23
N ALA A 595 21.71 -25.36 -35.77
CA ALA A 595 22.62 -26.32 -35.16
C ALA A 595 22.13 -26.75 -33.77
N ASP A 596 21.64 -25.82 -32.95
CA ASP A 596 21.04 -26.10 -31.63
C ASP A 596 19.84 -27.03 -31.76
N LEU A 597 19.02 -26.75 -32.77
CA LEU A 597 17.82 -27.54 -33.09
C LEU A 597 18.20 -28.96 -33.52
N THR A 598 19.27 -29.10 -34.31
CA THR A 598 19.81 -30.41 -34.72
C THR A 598 20.34 -31.18 -33.52
N GLN A 599 21.00 -30.49 -32.58
CA GLN A 599 21.55 -31.10 -31.36
C GLN A 599 20.43 -31.51 -30.38
N ALA A 600 19.39 -30.70 -30.23
CA ALA A 600 18.18 -31.03 -29.45
C ALA A 600 17.47 -32.28 -30.00
N VAL A 601 17.31 -32.38 -31.32
CA VAL A 601 16.69 -33.55 -31.96
C VAL A 601 17.57 -34.79 -31.81
N SER A 602 18.90 -34.63 -31.85
CA SER A 602 19.84 -35.74 -31.66
C SER A 602 19.84 -36.28 -30.22
N SER A 603 19.70 -35.42 -29.21
CA SER A 603 19.59 -35.83 -27.80
C SER A 603 18.24 -36.51 -27.49
N TRP A 604 17.19 -36.19 -28.26
CA TRP A 604 15.90 -36.88 -28.24
C TRP A 604 15.95 -38.32 -28.76
N SER A 605 16.83 -38.61 -29.73
CA SER A 605 16.92 -39.94 -30.37
C SER A 605 17.46 -41.07 -29.46
N GLY A 606 17.91 -40.73 -28.25
CA GLY A 606 18.40 -41.66 -27.23
C GLY A 606 17.43 -41.97 -26.08
N CYS A 607 16.22 -41.38 -26.07
CA CYS A 607 15.22 -41.67 -25.04
C CYS A 607 14.33 -42.88 -25.44
N PRO A 608 14.04 -43.81 -24.53
CA PRO A 608 13.23 -45.01 -24.83
C PRO A 608 11.77 -44.71 -25.20
#